data_AF-A0A959NXP2-F1
#
_entry.id   AF-A0A959NXP2-F1
#
_cell.length_a   1.000
_cell.length_b   1.000
_cell.length_c   1.000
_cell.angle_alpha   90.00
_cell.angle_beta   90.00
_cell.angle_gamma   90.00
#
_symmetry.space_group_name_H-M   'P 1'
#
loop_
_entity.id
_entity.type
_entity.pdbx_description
1 polymer ?
#
loop_
_entity_poly.entity_id
_entity_poly.type
_entity_poly.pdbx_seq_one_letter_code
_entity_poly.pdbx_strand_id
1 'polypeptide(L)'
;PDYVSWFIDDEEVYKQTASHIPSLIYAQKIMMNIWNPEYTNWAGVFVPAALPAFAYYDWVKYYSYTPGSGNYGSDNNFTHQWTDEFDSFDETRWSKATHTFQGNGCDFITDNVVFENGKLILCLTDATNTGFVDKTPPTILGIRALVNKLDVYFSEGIDKASAEDKSNYTIVGITIDQVRLLENGKTVQLFVSDLDSTKSYNLIALNIKDTATTPNNMAGKVIAFTVSNPLQFPVKINVGGEPESDFIGDEEWKINSEYGYTEGNISEYSIGSLTPIYRSERYGLVSYKIRVPNGSYNVKLMFAEKYYSTVGKRKFDIYAEGNLIRNNFDILSLVIKDRPYNIDIIDLEVNDEILELNFCAEIDVAILSGIELDQITTDISDKNNKEILKFNLNQNYPNPFNPNTIINY
;
A
#
# COMPACT_ATOMS: atom_id res chain seq x y z
N PRO A 1 30.95 -8.94 -6.38
CA PRO A 1 30.41 -8.28 -5.17
C PRO A 1 29.91 -9.36 -4.21
N ASP A 2 29.86 -9.08 -2.91
CA ASP A 2 29.44 -10.07 -1.90
C ASP A 2 27.95 -9.92 -1.54
N TYR A 3 27.40 -8.72 -1.68
CA TYR A 3 26.00 -8.41 -1.42
C TYR A 3 25.52 -7.22 -2.26
N VAL A 4 24.20 -7.02 -2.28
CA VAL A 4 23.55 -5.75 -2.63
C VAL A 4 22.61 -5.40 -1.47
N SER A 5 22.62 -4.15 -1.01
CA SER A 5 21.78 -3.67 0.09
C SER A 5 20.96 -2.45 -0.36
N TRP A 6 19.76 -2.33 0.18
CA TRP A 6 18.85 -1.21 -0.03
C TRP A 6 18.60 -0.51 1.29
N PHE A 7 18.57 0.82 1.24
CA PHE A 7 18.40 1.68 2.39
C PHE A 7 17.27 2.67 2.13
N ILE A 8 16.51 2.97 3.18
CA ILE A 8 15.54 4.08 3.21
C ILE A 8 15.89 4.90 4.44
N ASP A 9 16.12 6.20 4.26
CA ASP A 9 16.53 7.12 5.34
C ASP A 9 17.71 6.59 6.18
N ASP A 10 18.73 6.07 5.48
CA ASP A 10 19.94 5.43 6.03
C ASP A 10 19.73 4.13 6.83
N GLU A 11 18.51 3.61 6.92
CA GLU A 11 18.20 2.32 7.53
C GLU A 11 18.21 1.20 6.47
N GLU A 12 18.95 0.11 6.72
CA GLU A 12 18.98 -1.04 5.82
C GLU A 12 17.63 -1.76 5.87
N VAL A 13 16.89 -1.73 4.76
CA VAL A 13 15.56 -2.35 4.66
C VAL A 13 15.59 -3.71 3.97
N TYR A 14 16.63 -3.98 3.17
CA TYR A 14 16.76 -5.25 2.45
C TYR A 14 18.21 -5.53 2.04
N LYS A 15 18.59 -6.81 2.04
CA LYS A 15 19.92 -7.26 1.66
C LYS A 15 19.89 -8.59 0.92
N GLN A 16 20.58 -8.66 -0.20
CA GLN A 16 20.74 -9.87 -0.99
C GLN A 16 22.18 -10.39 -0.92
N THR A 17 22.32 -11.67 -0.60
CA THR A 17 23.60 -12.40 -0.58
C THR A 17 23.53 -13.72 -1.36
N ALA A 18 22.48 -13.90 -2.17
CA ALA A 18 22.25 -15.14 -2.91
C ALA A 18 23.28 -15.37 -4.02
N SER A 19 23.29 -16.59 -4.57
CA SER A 19 24.30 -17.04 -5.55
C SER A 19 24.35 -16.24 -6.86
N HIS A 20 23.33 -15.44 -7.16
CA HIS A 20 23.36 -14.55 -8.31
C HIS A 20 24.19 -13.29 -8.07
N ILE A 21 24.42 -12.87 -6.82
CA ILE A 21 25.15 -11.64 -6.50
C ILE A 21 26.60 -11.67 -7.02
N PRO A 22 27.37 -12.76 -6.85
CA PRO A 22 28.70 -12.87 -7.47
C PRO A 22 28.71 -12.73 -9.00
N SER A 23 27.57 -12.88 -9.69
CA SER A 23 27.46 -12.71 -11.15
C SER A 23 27.33 -11.25 -11.60
N LEU A 24 27.10 -10.29 -10.68
CA LEU A 24 27.03 -8.86 -10.96
C LEU A 24 28.44 -8.26 -11.16
N ILE A 25 29.13 -8.69 -12.22
CA ILE A 25 30.54 -8.37 -12.51
C ILE A 25 30.74 -7.29 -13.57
N TYR A 26 29.66 -6.85 -14.22
CA TYR A 26 29.70 -5.83 -15.26
C TYR A 26 29.36 -4.45 -14.70
N ALA A 27 29.89 -3.41 -15.34
CA ALA A 27 29.53 -2.04 -15.02
C ALA A 27 28.02 -1.82 -15.24
N GLN A 28 27.39 -1.15 -14.27
CA GLN A 28 25.98 -0.79 -14.31
C GLN A 28 25.84 0.74 -14.29
N LYS A 29 24.65 1.23 -14.66
CA LYS A 29 24.33 2.66 -14.68
C LYS A 29 23.29 2.97 -13.61
N ILE A 30 23.33 4.19 -13.07
CA ILE A 30 22.21 4.76 -12.34
C ILE A 30 21.15 5.16 -13.37
N MET A 31 19.92 4.69 -13.19
CA MET A 31 18.78 5.04 -14.04
C MET A 31 17.61 5.43 -13.14
N MET A 32 16.83 6.40 -13.59
CA MET A 32 15.57 6.82 -12.96
C MET A 32 14.53 6.86 -14.08
N ASN A 33 13.37 6.25 -13.86
CA ASN A 33 12.26 6.24 -14.81
C ASN A 33 10.92 6.26 -14.08
N ILE A 34 9.88 6.60 -14.82
CA ILE A 34 8.48 6.45 -14.43
C ILE A 34 7.75 5.85 -15.63
N TRP A 35 6.93 4.83 -15.41
CA TRP A 35 6.22 4.13 -16.47
C TRP A 35 5.01 3.37 -15.92
N ASN A 36 4.10 2.96 -16.81
CA ASN A 36 2.94 2.14 -16.49
C ASN A 36 3.12 0.72 -17.05
N PRO A 37 3.35 -0.30 -16.21
CA PRO A 37 3.44 -1.68 -16.66
C PRO A 37 2.12 -2.20 -17.24
N GLU A 38 2.21 -3.02 -18.30
CA GLU A 38 1.03 -3.68 -18.88
C GLU A 38 0.53 -4.87 -18.02
N TYR A 39 1.32 -5.29 -17.04
CA TYR A 39 1.05 -6.46 -16.20
C TYR A 39 0.22 -6.08 -14.97
N THR A 40 -1.10 -6.23 -15.08
CA THR A 40 -2.04 -5.87 -14.01
C THR A 40 -1.88 -6.70 -12.74
N ASN A 41 -1.34 -7.91 -12.86
CA ASN A 41 -1.02 -8.79 -11.73
C ASN A 41 0.27 -8.39 -10.98
N TRP A 42 0.95 -7.34 -11.43
CA TRP A 42 2.17 -6.82 -10.82
C TRP A 42 2.01 -5.38 -10.32
N ALA A 43 1.46 -4.48 -11.15
CA ALA A 43 1.33 -3.06 -10.81
C ALA A 43 -0.13 -2.59 -10.67
N GLY A 44 -1.09 -3.53 -10.68
CA GLY A 44 -2.52 -3.23 -10.70
C GLY A 44 -3.02 -2.77 -12.06
N VAL A 45 -4.34 -2.59 -12.15
CA VAL A 45 -4.97 -2.03 -13.36
C VAL A 45 -4.64 -0.55 -13.48
N PHE A 46 -4.06 -0.16 -14.62
CA PHE A 46 -3.75 1.24 -14.89
C PHE A 46 -5.04 2.09 -14.94
N VAL A 47 -5.02 3.24 -14.27
CA VAL A 47 -6.14 4.20 -14.22
C VAL A 47 -5.74 5.47 -14.98
N PRO A 48 -6.12 5.64 -16.25
CA PRO A 48 -5.70 6.79 -17.07
C PRO A 48 -6.11 8.14 -16.47
N ALA A 49 -7.18 8.18 -15.69
CA ALA A 49 -7.64 9.39 -15.01
C ALA A 49 -6.69 9.89 -13.92
N ALA A 50 -5.71 9.07 -13.50
CA ALA A 50 -4.66 9.48 -12.56
C ALA A 50 -3.46 10.16 -13.25
N LEU A 51 -3.53 10.38 -14.57
CA LEU A 51 -2.55 11.17 -15.30
C LEU A 51 -2.91 12.66 -15.28
N PRO A 52 -1.90 13.55 -15.23
CA PRO A 52 -0.47 13.24 -15.20
C PRO A 52 0.02 12.79 -13.82
N ALA A 53 1.13 12.05 -13.79
CA ALA A 53 1.84 11.69 -12.57
C ALA A 53 3.31 12.11 -12.67
N PHE A 54 3.88 12.58 -11.57
CA PHE A 54 5.23 13.13 -11.53
C PHE A 54 6.08 12.45 -10.46
N ALA A 55 7.29 12.01 -10.84
CA ALA A 55 8.31 11.57 -9.90
C ALA A 55 9.36 12.68 -9.75
N TYR A 56 9.59 13.11 -8.51
CA TYR A 56 10.49 14.20 -8.17
C TYR A 56 11.77 13.65 -7.57
N TYR A 57 12.90 14.18 -8.03
CA TYR A 57 14.22 13.90 -7.48
C TYR A 57 14.89 15.22 -7.14
N ASP A 58 15.13 15.46 -5.85
CA ASP A 58 15.84 16.65 -5.39
C ASP A 58 17.33 16.58 -5.74
N TRP A 59 17.95 15.42 -5.55
CA TRP A 59 19.37 15.23 -5.82
C TRP A 59 19.72 13.75 -5.95
N VAL A 60 20.92 13.47 -6.45
CA VAL A 60 21.51 12.13 -6.45
C VAL A 60 23.01 12.21 -6.13
N LYS A 61 23.51 11.21 -5.40
CA LYS A 61 24.94 11.07 -5.08
C LYS A 61 25.46 9.74 -5.56
N TYR A 62 26.66 9.76 -6.11
CA TYR A 62 27.39 8.54 -6.46
C TYR A 62 28.63 8.40 -5.61
N TYR A 63 28.88 7.16 -5.20
CA TYR A 63 30.05 6.77 -4.43
C TYR A 63 30.73 5.59 -5.13
N SER A 64 32.05 5.62 -5.18
CA SER A 64 32.85 4.48 -5.62
C SER A 64 33.08 3.51 -4.45
N TYR A 65 33.07 2.21 -4.73
CA TYR A 65 33.47 1.20 -3.75
C TYR A 65 34.99 1.23 -3.53
N THR A 66 35.41 1.58 -2.32
CA THR A 66 36.79 1.82 -1.89
C THR A 66 37.04 1.19 -0.51
N PRO A 67 37.00 -0.15 -0.40
CA PRO A 67 37.09 -0.82 0.89
C PRO A 67 38.40 -0.49 1.62
N GLY A 68 38.31 -0.28 2.94
CA GLY A 68 39.44 0.08 3.80
C GLY A 68 39.97 1.51 3.67
N SER A 69 39.40 2.33 2.78
CA SER A 69 39.77 3.74 2.61
C SER A 69 38.60 4.71 2.45
N GLY A 70 37.37 4.19 2.29
CA GLY A 70 36.17 5.00 2.25
C GLY A 70 35.77 5.58 3.61
N ASN A 71 34.71 6.38 3.59
CA ASN A 71 34.21 7.11 4.75
C ASN A 71 32.68 7.22 4.78
N TYR A 72 31.98 6.44 3.95
CA TYR A 72 30.52 6.44 3.84
C TYR A 72 29.98 5.03 3.60
N GLY A 73 28.69 4.84 3.89
CA GLY A 73 27.95 3.60 3.64
C GLY A 73 28.37 2.45 4.56
N SER A 74 27.98 1.22 4.19
CA SER A 74 28.30 0.01 4.95
C SER A 74 29.80 -0.12 5.20
N ASP A 75 30.17 -0.27 6.47
CA ASP A 75 31.55 -0.39 6.96
C ASP A 75 32.51 0.72 6.48
N ASN A 76 31.98 1.89 6.11
CA ASN A 76 32.75 2.97 5.49
C ASN A 76 33.49 2.52 4.21
N ASN A 77 32.93 1.59 3.44
CA ASN A 77 33.61 1.07 2.25
C ASN A 77 33.38 1.91 0.98
N PHE A 78 32.78 3.09 1.09
CA PHE A 78 32.45 3.93 -0.06
C PHE A 78 33.04 5.34 0.06
N THR A 79 33.47 5.91 -1.06
CA THR A 79 33.99 7.28 -1.16
C THR A 79 33.13 8.09 -2.12
N HIS A 80 32.66 9.26 -1.67
CA HIS A 80 31.88 10.19 -2.49
C HIS A 80 32.66 10.59 -3.74
N GLN A 81 31.98 10.59 -4.89
CA GLN A 81 32.57 11.03 -6.16
C GLN A 81 31.93 12.31 -6.66
N TRP A 82 30.61 12.35 -6.68
CA TRP A 82 29.86 13.51 -7.15
C TRP A 82 28.45 13.53 -6.58
N THR A 83 27.90 14.75 -6.53
CA THR A 83 26.49 15.03 -6.30
C THR A 83 25.94 15.74 -7.53
N ASP A 84 24.67 15.52 -7.81
CA ASP A 84 23.90 16.34 -8.73
C ASP A 84 22.66 16.83 -7.98
N GLU A 85 22.50 18.15 -7.87
CA GLU A 85 21.36 18.81 -7.21
C GLU A 85 20.21 19.08 -8.21
N PHE A 86 20.37 18.65 -9.48
CA PHE A 86 19.39 18.79 -10.55
C PHE A 86 18.86 20.22 -10.78
N ASP A 87 19.69 21.23 -10.52
CA ASP A 87 19.42 22.63 -10.90
C ASP A 87 19.27 22.80 -12.43
N SER A 88 19.91 21.93 -13.22
CA SER A 88 19.82 21.89 -14.68
C SER A 88 20.25 20.53 -15.25
N PHE A 89 19.99 20.29 -16.53
CA PHE A 89 20.40 19.06 -17.21
C PHE A 89 21.91 19.04 -17.50
N ASP A 90 22.66 18.16 -16.83
CA ASP A 90 24.08 17.87 -17.12
C ASP A 90 24.20 16.84 -18.26
N GLU A 91 24.35 17.32 -19.50
CA GLU A 91 24.54 16.50 -20.71
C GLU A 91 25.80 15.62 -20.69
N THR A 92 26.77 15.95 -19.83
CA THR A 92 28.00 15.16 -19.72
C THR A 92 27.82 13.93 -18.82
N ARG A 93 26.74 13.93 -18.02
CA ARG A 93 26.45 12.89 -17.01
C ARG A 93 25.22 12.07 -17.35
N TRP A 94 24.17 12.72 -17.85
CA TRP A 94 22.87 12.10 -18.05
C TRP A 94 22.47 12.08 -19.52
N SER A 95 21.68 11.08 -19.88
CA SER A 95 21.04 10.97 -21.19
C SER A 95 19.53 10.78 -21.02
N LYS A 96 18.72 11.44 -21.83
CA LYS A 96 17.27 11.25 -21.86
C LYS A 96 16.92 10.08 -22.78
N ALA A 97 16.08 9.17 -22.30
CA ALA A 97 15.63 8.01 -23.07
C ALA A 97 14.59 8.42 -24.13
N THR A 98 14.63 7.76 -25.29
CA THR A 98 13.71 7.96 -26.43
C THR A 98 13.18 6.63 -26.98
N HIS A 99 12.92 5.66 -26.10
CA HIS A 99 12.59 4.29 -26.46
C HIS A 99 11.53 3.71 -25.52
N THR A 100 11.04 2.53 -25.88
CA THR A 100 10.20 1.69 -25.03
C THR A 100 10.72 0.25 -25.01
N PHE A 101 10.03 -0.63 -24.32
CA PHE A 101 10.32 -2.07 -24.26
C PHE A 101 9.02 -2.87 -24.09
N GLN A 102 9.07 -4.15 -24.40
CA GLN A 102 7.91 -5.04 -24.28
C GLN A 102 7.40 -5.07 -22.83
N GLY A 103 6.08 -4.88 -22.65
CA GLY A 103 5.43 -4.82 -21.33
C GLY A 103 5.40 -3.42 -20.71
N ASN A 104 6.00 -2.41 -21.35
CA ASN A 104 5.85 -1.01 -20.98
C ASN A 104 4.68 -0.37 -21.73
N GLY A 105 3.70 0.16 -21.00
CA GLY A 105 2.53 0.81 -21.55
C GLY A 105 2.75 2.28 -21.95
N CYS A 106 3.99 2.77 -21.98
CA CYS A 106 4.34 4.10 -22.51
C CYS A 106 5.66 4.11 -23.29
N ASP A 107 5.90 5.21 -24.01
CA ASP A 107 7.21 5.55 -24.59
C ASP A 107 7.96 6.52 -23.67
N PHE A 108 9.27 6.30 -23.48
CA PHE A 108 10.11 7.33 -22.90
C PHE A 108 10.39 8.42 -23.92
N ILE A 109 10.11 9.66 -23.56
CA ILE A 109 10.32 10.84 -24.40
C ILE A 109 11.07 11.93 -23.64
N THR A 110 11.83 12.75 -24.35
CA THR A 110 12.67 13.80 -23.74
C THR A 110 11.87 14.92 -23.08
N ASP A 111 10.66 15.18 -23.59
CA ASP A 111 9.77 16.24 -23.12
C ASP A 111 9.28 15.98 -21.70
N ASN A 112 9.21 14.70 -21.31
CA ASN A 112 8.80 14.25 -19.98
C ASN A 112 9.97 14.19 -18.98
N VAL A 113 11.13 14.74 -19.33
CA VAL A 113 12.28 14.90 -18.44
C VAL A 113 12.52 16.39 -18.24
N VAL A 114 11.98 16.93 -17.15
CA VAL A 114 12.00 18.36 -16.84
C VAL A 114 12.94 18.64 -15.69
N PHE A 115 13.66 19.77 -15.76
CA PHE A 115 14.48 20.30 -14.67
C PHE A 115 13.90 21.65 -14.28
N GLU A 116 13.31 21.72 -13.10
CA GLU A 116 12.63 22.94 -12.64
C GLU A 116 12.68 23.01 -11.10
N ASN A 117 12.89 24.22 -10.57
CA ASN A 117 12.91 24.49 -9.12
C ASN A 117 13.89 23.60 -8.32
N GLY A 118 15.08 23.36 -8.89
CA GLY A 118 16.15 22.56 -8.28
C GLY A 118 15.80 21.07 -8.16
N LYS A 119 15.09 20.52 -9.16
CA LYS A 119 14.66 19.12 -9.18
C LYS A 119 14.71 18.57 -10.59
N LEU A 120 14.97 17.27 -10.69
CA LEU A 120 14.59 16.45 -11.84
C LEU A 120 13.15 15.98 -11.63
N ILE A 121 12.31 16.20 -12.64
CA ILE A 121 10.90 15.81 -12.65
C ILE A 121 10.68 14.89 -13.85
N LEU A 122 10.40 13.61 -13.55
CA LEU A 122 10.01 12.63 -14.56
C LEU A 122 8.49 12.59 -14.65
N CYS A 123 7.96 12.81 -15.85
CA CYS A 123 6.53 12.94 -16.09
C CYS A 123 5.98 11.67 -16.75
N LEU A 124 4.93 11.11 -16.19
CA LEU A 124 4.05 10.15 -16.86
C LEU A 124 2.78 10.90 -17.25
N THR A 125 2.56 11.03 -18.56
CA THR A 125 1.50 11.88 -19.12
C THR A 125 0.70 11.11 -20.16
N ASP A 126 -0.39 11.70 -20.63
CA ASP A 126 -0.99 11.24 -21.88
C ASP A 126 -0.14 11.65 -23.09
N ALA A 127 -0.48 11.11 -24.27
CA ALA A 127 0.28 11.34 -25.51
C ALA A 127 0.15 12.76 -26.10
N THR A 128 -0.75 13.59 -25.57
CA THR A 128 -1.05 14.95 -26.08
C THR A 128 -0.53 16.03 -25.14
N ASN A 129 -0.61 15.82 -23.82
CA ASN A 129 -0.26 16.76 -22.77
C ASN A 129 1.06 16.35 -22.11
N THR A 130 2.17 16.42 -22.86
CA THR A 130 3.51 16.05 -22.37
C THR A 130 4.16 17.16 -21.54
N GLY A 131 5.18 16.78 -20.77
CA GLY A 131 5.97 17.65 -19.90
C GLY A 131 5.35 17.89 -18.53
N PHE A 132 5.95 18.82 -17.79
CA PHE A 132 5.53 19.19 -16.45
C PHE A 132 4.46 20.28 -16.49
N VAL A 133 3.32 19.96 -17.11
CA VAL A 133 2.15 20.84 -17.13
C VAL A 133 0.92 20.00 -16.90
N ASP A 134 0.23 20.27 -15.79
CA ASP A 134 -1.05 19.64 -15.52
C ASP A 134 -2.20 20.47 -16.08
N LYS A 135 -3.00 19.84 -16.95
CA LYS A 135 -4.20 20.41 -17.57
C LYS A 135 -5.43 19.55 -17.31
N THR A 136 -5.28 18.46 -16.57
CA THR A 136 -6.34 17.49 -16.32
C THR A 136 -7.00 17.86 -15.00
N PRO A 137 -8.30 18.18 -14.98
CA PRO A 137 -8.99 18.40 -13.72
C PRO A 137 -9.08 17.11 -12.89
N PRO A 138 -9.13 17.22 -11.55
CA PRO A 138 -9.27 16.06 -10.71
C PRO A 138 -10.62 15.39 -10.96
N THR A 139 -10.70 14.08 -10.71
CA THR A 139 -11.95 13.32 -10.84
C THR A 139 -12.09 12.27 -9.75
N ILE A 140 -13.33 11.90 -9.41
CA ILE A 140 -13.58 10.85 -8.41
C ILE A 140 -13.30 9.48 -9.02
N LEU A 141 -12.39 8.72 -8.42
CA LEU A 141 -12.07 7.34 -8.77
C LEU A 141 -13.05 6.34 -8.14
N GLY A 142 -13.54 6.64 -6.94
CA GLY A 142 -14.46 5.77 -6.23
C GLY A 142 -14.92 6.36 -4.91
N ILE A 143 -15.90 5.71 -4.31
CA ILE A 143 -16.41 6.03 -2.98
C ILE A 143 -16.42 4.75 -2.16
N ARG A 144 -15.94 4.87 -0.93
CA ARG A 144 -16.24 3.91 0.13
C ARG A 144 -17.17 4.58 1.13
N ALA A 145 -18.32 3.98 1.40
CA ALA A 145 -19.29 4.56 2.33
C ALA A 145 -19.55 3.60 3.49
N LEU A 146 -19.48 4.09 4.72
CA LEU A 146 -20.09 3.47 5.89
C LEU A 146 -21.37 4.23 6.26
N VAL A 147 -22.12 3.74 7.25
CA VAL A 147 -23.41 4.32 7.66
C VAL A 147 -23.35 5.81 8.00
N ASN A 148 -22.20 6.28 8.50
CA ASN A 148 -22.01 7.65 9.00
C ASN A 148 -20.87 8.43 8.32
N LYS A 149 -20.14 7.81 7.38
CA LYS A 149 -19.00 8.46 6.70
C LYS A 149 -18.85 7.97 5.25
N LEU A 150 -18.35 8.83 4.37
CA LEU A 150 -17.89 8.44 3.04
C LEU A 150 -16.45 8.88 2.86
N ASP A 151 -15.61 8.01 2.35
CA ASP A 151 -14.29 8.37 1.82
C ASP A 151 -14.40 8.44 0.29
N VAL A 152 -14.19 9.63 -0.26
CA VAL A 152 -14.23 9.94 -1.69
C VAL A 152 -12.79 10.03 -2.20
N TYR A 153 -12.42 9.12 -3.10
CA TYR A 153 -11.07 9.01 -3.63
C TYR A 153 -10.95 9.81 -4.93
N PHE A 154 -10.03 10.76 -4.98
CA PHE A 154 -9.73 11.57 -6.17
C PHE A 154 -8.51 11.03 -6.93
N SER A 155 -8.42 11.37 -8.22
CA SER A 155 -7.35 10.95 -9.13
C SER A 155 -5.96 11.46 -8.75
N GLU A 156 -5.90 12.57 -8.03
CA GLU A 156 -4.71 13.36 -7.78
C GLU A 156 -4.84 14.21 -6.50
N GLY A 157 -3.79 14.95 -6.16
CA GLY A 157 -3.82 15.88 -5.04
C GLY A 157 -4.72 17.08 -5.31
N ILE A 158 -5.67 17.34 -4.41
CA ILE A 158 -6.66 18.41 -4.55
C ILE A 158 -6.45 19.54 -3.54
N ASP A 159 -6.81 20.75 -3.95
CA ASP A 159 -6.73 21.94 -3.10
C ASP A 159 -7.68 21.82 -1.91
N LYS A 160 -7.11 22.00 -0.71
CA LYS A 160 -7.84 21.86 0.56
C LYS A 160 -9.05 22.79 0.67
N ALA A 161 -8.94 24.03 0.22
CA ALA A 161 -10.05 24.98 0.37
C ALA A 161 -11.26 24.57 -0.49
N SER A 162 -11.02 24.13 -1.73
CA SER A 162 -12.08 23.61 -2.59
C SER A 162 -12.62 22.25 -2.12
N ALA A 163 -11.76 21.38 -1.60
CA ALA A 163 -12.10 20.06 -1.10
C ALA A 163 -12.92 20.08 0.20
N GLU A 164 -12.69 21.07 1.06
CA GLU A 164 -13.40 21.20 2.35
C GLU A 164 -14.61 22.15 2.27
N ASP A 165 -14.88 22.77 1.11
CA ASP A 165 -16.11 23.52 0.89
C ASP A 165 -17.30 22.57 0.74
N LYS A 166 -18.10 22.48 1.79
CA LYS A 166 -19.29 21.62 1.84
C LYS A 166 -20.29 21.88 0.71
N SER A 167 -20.37 23.10 0.17
CA SER A 167 -21.29 23.42 -0.93
C SER A 167 -20.94 22.74 -2.26
N ASN A 168 -19.71 22.20 -2.36
CA ASN A 168 -19.25 21.42 -3.49
C ASN A 168 -19.74 19.97 -3.49
N TYR A 169 -20.51 19.54 -2.49
CA TYR A 169 -20.99 18.17 -2.34
C TYR A 169 -22.50 18.15 -2.10
N THR A 170 -23.19 17.20 -2.74
CA THR A 170 -24.61 16.95 -2.50
C THR A 170 -24.90 15.46 -2.60
N ILE A 171 -25.58 14.93 -1.59
CA ILE A 171 -26.16 13.58 -1.62
C ILE A 171 -27.66 13.75 -1.49
N VAL A 172 -28.42 13.29 -2.49
CA VAL A 172 -29.87 13.53 -2.53
C VAL A 172 -30.54 12.85 -1.33
N GLY A 173 -31.19 13.66 -0.49
CA GLY A 173 -31.93 13.19 0.69
C GLY A 173 -31.05 12.88 1.92
N ILE A 174 -29.75 13.16 1.87
CA ILE A 174 -28.82 12.93 2.98
C ILE A 174 -28.14 14.25 3.35
N THR A 175 -28.04 14.52 4.65
CA THR A 175 -27.33 15.69 5.17
C THR A 175 -25.84 15.39 5.24
N ILE A 176 -25.01 16.33 4.75
CA ILE A 176 -23.57 16.33 4.99
C ILE A 176 -23.32 17.27 6.18
N ASP A 177 -22.77 16.72 7.25
CA ASP A 177 -22.50 17.48 8.48
C ASP A 177 -21.16 18.19 8.36
N GLN A 178 -20.13 17.44 7.95
CA GLN A 178 -18.74 17.91 7.87
C GLN A 178 -18.04 17.32 6.64
N VAL A 179 -17.06 18.05 6.12
CA VAL A 179 -16.16 17.63 5.05
C VAL A 179 -14.72 17.85 5.53
N ARG A 180 -13.83 16.90 5.25
CA ARG A 180 -12.40 16.97 5.61
C ARG A 180 -11.54 16.37 4.51
N LEU A 181 -10.47 17.06 4.12
CA LEU A 181 -9.41 16.46 3.30
C LEU A 181 -8.46 15.67 4.21
N LEU A 182 -8.21 14.40 3.88
CA LEU A 182 -7.24 13.57 4.59
C LEU A 182 -5.81 13.97 4.26
N GLU A 183 -4.86 13.56 5.09
CA GLU A 183 -3.44 13.96 4.99
C GLU A 183 -2.78 13.51 3.68
N ASN A 184 -3.30 12.47 3.04
CA ASN A 184 -2.83 12.02 1.72
C ASN A 184 -3.11 13.03 0.59
N GLY A 185 -3.88 14.10 0.85
CA GLY A 185 -4.19 15.17 -0.10
C GLY A 185 -5.14 14.81 -1.23
N LYS A 186 -5.64 13.57 -1.28
CA LYS A 186 -6.46 13.04 -2.41
C LYS A 186 -7.69 12.25 -1.99
N THR A 187 -7.98 12.19 -0.69
CA THR A 187 -9.19 11.56 -0.16
C THR A 187 -9.97 12.56 0.66
N VAL A 188 -11.23 12.78 0.31
CA VAL A 188 -12.16 13.62 1.07
C VAL A 188 -13.08 12.74 1.88
N GLN A 189 -13.12 12.97 3.19
CA GLN A 189 -14.05 12.34 4.09
C GLN A 189 -15.28 13.23 4.28
N LEU A 190 -16.46 12.70 3.97
CA LEU A 190 -17.76 13.31 4.21
C LEU A 190 -18.40 12.63 5.41
N PHE A 191 -18.72 13.40 6.45
CA PHE A 191 -19.53 12.92 7.57
C PHE A 191 -20.99 13.16 7.25
N VAL A 192 -21.80 12.11 7.38
CA VAL A 192 -23.21 12.10 7.02
C VAL A 192 -24.03 11.39 8.09
N SER A 193 -25.32 11.66 8.10
CA SER A 193 -26.26 10.97 8.98
C SER A 193 -27.11 9.95 8.21
N ASP A 194 -27.37 8.81 8.85
CA ASP A 194 -28.45 7.88 8.51
C ASP A 194 -28.44 7.30 7.08
N LEU A 195 -27.26 6.91 6.56
CA LEU A 195 -27.23 6.10 5.34
C LEU A 195 -27.81 4.70 5.61
N ASP A 196 -28.67 4.25 4.70
CA ASP A 196 -29.31 2.95 4.73
C ASP A 196 -28.53 1.97 3.85
N SER A 197 -28.00 0.90 4.44
CA SER A 197 -27.17 -0.07 3.72
C SER A 197 -27.90 -0.91 2.67
N THR A 198 -29.24 -0.84 2.64
CA THR A 198 -30.05 -1.48 1.61
C THR A 198 -30.29 -0.61 0.37
N LYS A 199 -29.85 0.66 0.40
CA LYS A 199 -30.09 1.64 -0.66
C LYS A 199 -28.83 2.00 -1.44
N SER A 200 -29.05 2.48 -2.65
CA SER A 200 -28.03 3.15 -3.46
C SER A 200 -28.27 4.65 -3.44
N TYR A 201 -27.18 5.40 -3.42
CA TYR A 201 -27.17 6.86 -3.37
C TYR A 201 -26.34 7.42 -4.53
N ASN A 202 -26.51 8.71 -4.81
CA ASN A 202 -25.67 9.43 -5.75
C ASN A 202 -24.99 10.59 -5.02
N LEU A 203 -23.66 10.64 -5.07
CA LEU A 203 -22.90 11.82 -4.72
C LEU A 203 -22.75 12.69 -5.97
N ILE A 204 -23.06 13.97 -5.83
CA ILE A 204 -22.72 15.02 -6.79
C ILE A 204 -21.57 15.81 -6.18
N ALA A 205 -20.44 15.89 -6.87
CA ALA A 205 -19.31 16.74 -6.50
C ALA A 205 -18.97 17.70 -7.65
N LEU A 206 -18.61 18.95 -7.33
CA LEU A 206 -18.31 19.98 -8.33
C LEU A 206 -17.30 21.00 -7.78
N ASN A 207 -16.63 21.76 -8.66
CA ASN A 207 -15.72 22.85 -8.30
C ASN A 207 -14.54 22.46 -7.39
N ILE A 208 -14.14 21.19 -7.43
CA ILE A 208 -12.94 20.71 -6.75
C ILE A 208 -11.74 21.06 -7.64
N LYS A 209 -10.73 21.72 -7.06
CA LYS A 209 -9.52 22.12 -7.77
C LYS A 209 -8.38 21.17 -7.43
N ASP A 210 -7.49 20.96 -8.38
CA ASP A 210 -6.22 20.29 -8.10
C ASP A 210 -5.22 21.21 -7.38
N THR A 211 -4.00 20.72 -7.20
CA THR A 211 -2.87 21.45 -6.61
C THR A 211 -1.85 21.94 -7.63
N ALA A 212 -2.20 21.94 -8.92
CA ALA A 212 -1.31 22.41 -9.98
C ALA A 212 -1.01 23.92 -9.84
N THR A 213 0.14 24.37 -10.37
CA THR A 213 0.53 25.79 -10.34
C THR A 213 -0.54 26.71 -10.94
N THR A 214 -1.23 26.25 -11.99
CA THR A 214 -2.47 26.84 -12.47
C THR A 214 -3.59 25.83 -12.20
N PRO A 215 -4.40 26.02 -11.14
CA PRO A 215 -5.32 24.98 -10.72
C PRO A 215 -6.38 24.65 -11.78
N ASN A 216 -6.56 23.37 -12.11
CA ASN A 216 -7.67 22.93 -12.96
C ASN A 216 -8.89 22.63 -12.10
N ASN A 217 -10.07 23.00 -12.61
CA ASN A 217 -11.33 22.91 -11.87
C ASN A 217 -12.18 21.74 -12.37
N MET A 218 -12.52 20.81 -11.49
CA MET A 218 -13.38 19.68 -11.79
C MET A 218 -14.79 20.15 -12.14
N ALA A 219 -15.28 19.71 -13.31
CA ALA A 219 -16.68 19.83 -13.68
C ALA A 219 -17.57 18.93 -12.81
N GLY A 220 -18.86 19.25 -12.68
CA GLY A 220 -19.79 18.45 -11.88
C GLY A 220 -19.78 16.97 -12.26
N LYS A 221 -19.51 16.08 -11.30
CA LYS A 221 -19.51 14.63 -11.45
C LYS A 221 -20.56 14.01 -10.55
N VAL A 222 -21.33 13.09 -11.12
CA VAL A 222 -22.26 12.23 -10.38
C VAL A 222 -21.68 10.84 -10.31
N ILE A 223 -21.63 10.26 -9.11
CA ILE A 223 -21.18 8.89 -8.88
C ILE A 223 -22.14 8.18 -7.94
N ALA A 224 -22.57 6.99 -8.35
CA ALA A 224 -23.41 6.13 -7.54
C ALA A 224 -22.55 5.38 -6.51
N PHE A 225 -23.08 5.18 -5.31
CA PHE A 225 -22.44 4.37 -4.28
C PHE A 225 -23.47 3.63 -3.43
N THR A 226 -23.00 2.57 -2.76
CA THR A 226 -23.74 1.81 -1.74
C THR A 226 -22.96 1.85 -0.43
N VAL A 227 -23.63 1.60 0.68
CA VAL A 227 -22.95 1.46 1.98
C VAL A 227 -22.29 0.09 2.05
N SER A 228 -21.01 0.09 2.38
CA SER A 228 -20.23 -1.11 2.73
C SER A 228 -20.77 -1.72 4.02
N ASN A 229 -20.97 -3.04 4.01
CA ASN A 229 -21.38 -3.79 5.18
C ASN A 229 -20.14 -4.40 5.85
N PRO A 230 -19.87 -4.11 7.13
CA PRO A 230 -18.77 -4.73 7.85
C PRO A 230 -18.88 -6.26 7.88
N LEU A 231 -17.72 -6.92 7.85
CA LEU A 231 -17.64 -8.37 7.97
C LEU A 231 -18.18 -8.85 9.32
N GLN A 232 -18.80 -10.03 9.32
CA GLN A 232 -19.26 -10.70 10.53
C GLN A 232 -18.18 -11.69 10.99
N PHE A 233 -17.83 -11.66 12.28
CA PHE A 233 -16.84 -12.56 12.85
C PHE A 233 -17.48 -13.90 13.29
N PRO A 234 -16.77 -15.04 13.18
CA PRO A 234 -15.48 -15.20 12.52
C PRO A 234 -15.56 -14.94 11.01
N VAL A 235 -14.55 -14.25 10.48
CA VAL A 235 -14.37 -14.12 9.03
C VAL A 235 -13.56 -15.32 8.55
N LYS A 236 -14.07 -16.04 7.57
CA LYS A 236 -13.42 -17.24 7.02
C LYS A 236 -13.34 -17.13 5.52
N ILE A 237 -12.15 -17.11 4.93
CA ILE A 237 -11.94 -16.81 3.51
C ILE A 237 -11.23 -17.98 2.82
N ASN A 238 -11.84 -18.51 1.77
CA ASN A 238 -11.26 -19.57 0.94
C ASN A 238 -10.34 -18.97 -0.11
N VAL A 239 -9.06 -18.76 0.24
CA VAL A 239 -8.11 -18.01 -0.60
C VAL A 239 -7.82 -18.76 -1.91
N GLY A 240 -7.99 -18.06 -3.03
CA GLY A 240 -7.87 -18.61 -4.37
C GLY A 240 -9.05 -19.48 -4.82
N GLY A 241 -10.12 -19.57 -4.03
CA GLY A 241 -11.30 -20.39 -4.32
C GLY A 241 -12.63 -19.66 -4.18
N GLU A 242 -13.67 -20.28 -4.70
CA GLU A 242 -15.08 -19.86 -4.53
C GLU A 242 -15.58 -20.12 -3.09
N PRO A 243 -16.72 -19.53 -2.69
CA PRO A 243 -17.31 -19.81 -1.38
C PRO A 243 -17.50 -21.32 -1.16
N GLU A 244 -17.07 -21.82 0.00
CA GLU A 244 -17.06 -23.26 0.31
C GLU A 244 -17.36 -23.48 1.79
N SER A 245 -18.40 -24.26 2.09
CA SER A 245 -18.89 -24.45 3.46
C SER A 245 -19.23 -23.11 4.15
N ASP A 246 -18.58 -22.79 5.28
CA ASP A 246 -18.71 -21.53 6.01
C ASP A 246 -17.69 -20.46 5.60
N PHE A 247 -16.87 -20.73 4.57
CA PHE A 247 -15.90 -19.79 4.02
C PHE A 247 -16.52 -18.97 2.89
N ILE A 248 -16.33 -17.66 2.94
CA ILE A 248 -16.59 -16.77 1.80
C ILE A 248 -15.50 -16.93 0.74
N GLY A 249 -15.86 -16.65 -0.50
CA GLY A 249 -14.94 -16.76 -1.64
C GLY A 249 -13.92 -15.64 -1.63
N ASP A 250 -12.79 -15.89 -2.27
CA ASP A 250 -11.72 -14.91 -2.42
C ASP A 250 -12.09 -13.79 -3.41
N GLU A 251 -11.64 -12.57 -3.15
CA GLU A 251 -11.86 -11.43 -4.03
C GLU A 251 -10.63 -10.50 -4.08
N GLU A 252 -10.55 -9.70 -5.14
CA GLU A 252 -9.47 -8.71 -5.30
C GLU A 252 -9.75 -7.50 -4.40
N TRP A 253 -8.72 -7.01 -3.72
CA TRP A 253 -8.82 -5.82 -2.89
C TRP A 253 -9.12 -4.57 -3.72
N LYS A 254 -10.31 -3.99 -3.52
CA LYS A 254 -10.77 -2.76 -4.17
C LYS A 254 -11.18 -1.71 -3.15
N ILE A 255 -11.42 -0.48 -3.62
CA ILE A 255 -11.91 0.63 -2.81
C ILE A 255 -13.14 0.21 -1.97
N ASN A 256 -14.06 -0.53 -2.58
CA ASN A 256 -15.31 -0.96 -1.98
C ASN A 256 -15.32 -2.41 -1.45
N SER A 257 -14.21 -3.15 -1.57
CA SER A 257 -14.10 -4.49 -0.99
C SER A 257 -13.83 -4.40 0.52
N GLU A 258 -14.32 -5.39 1.25
CA GLU A 258 -14.06 -5.55 2.69
C GLU A 258 -12.80 -6.37 2.96
N TYR A 259 -12.39 -7.20 2.03
CA TYR A 259 -11.18 -8.01 2.10
C TYR A 259 -10.66 -8.27 0.70
N GLY A 260 -9.44 -8.81 0.59
CA GLY A 260 -8.96 -9.33 -0.67
C GLY A 260 -7.46 -9.33 -0.84
N TYR A 261 -7.02 -9.97 -1.91
CA TYR A 261 -5.64 -10.00 -2.36
C TYR A 261 -5.32 -8.78 -3.23
N THR A 262 -4.06 -8.37 -3.25
CA THR A 262 -3.55 -7.34 -4.18
C THR A 262 -2.85 -7.94 -5.40
N GLU A 263 -2.22 -9.10 -5.25
CA GLU A 263 -1.52 -9.82 -6.33
C GLU A 263 -1.65 -11.35 -6.19
N GLY A 264 -1.06 -12.07 -7.15
CA GLY A 264 -0.99 -13.52 -7.17
C GLY A 264 -2.01 -14.18 -8.10
N ASN A 265 -1.73 -15.44 -8.43
CA ASN A 265 -2.54 -16.25 -9.33
C ASN A 265 -3.20 -17.38 -8.55
N ILE A 266 -4.28 -17.94 -9.09
CA ILE A 266 -5.01 -19.04 -8.46
C ILE A 266 -4.54 -20.39 -8.98
N SER A 267 -4.59 -21.41 -8.13
CA SER A 267 -4.50 -22.82 -8.54
C SER A 267 -5.47 -23.66 -7.73
N GLU A 268 -6.08 -24.64 -8.39
CA GLU A 268 -7.04 -25.57 -7.79
C GLU A 268 -6.61 -27.01 -8.08
N TYR A 269 -6.72 -27.87 -7.06
CA TYR A 269 -6.24 -29.25 -7.10
C TYR A 269 -7.29 -30.24 -6.62
N SER A 270 -7.55 -31.27 -7.41
CA SER A 270 -8.50 -32.35 -7.07
C SER A 270 -7.87 -33.44 -6.19
N ILE A 271 -7.50 -33.09 -4.95
CA ILE A 271 -6.83 -34.00 -4.00
C ILE A 271 -7.83 -34.44 -2.93
N GLY A 272 -8.32 -35.69 -3.03
CA GLY A 272 -9.39 -36.21 -2.16
C GLY A 272 -9.06 -36.29 -0.66
N SER A 273 -7.77 -36.36 -0.30
CA SER A 273 -7.32 -36.39 1.10
C SER A 273 -7.32 -35.02 1.79
N LEU A 274 -7.36 -33.93 1.02
CA LEU A 274 -7.45 -32.58 1.55
C LEU A 274 -8.92 -32.19 1.73
N THR A 275 -9.22 -31.47 2.81
CA THR A 275 -10.52 -30.78 2.91
C THR A 275 -10.59 -29.70 1.83
N PRO A 276 -11.81 -29.33 1.37
CA PRO A 276 -11.99 -28.40 0.25
C PRO A 276 -11.15 -27.10 0.34
N ILE A 277 -11.03 -26.49 1.52
CA ILE A 277 -10.28 -25.24 1.71
C ILE A 277 -8.80 -25.33 1.33
N TYR A 278 -8.16 -26.50 1.46
CA TYR A 278 -6.74 -26.64 1.09
C TYR A 278 -6.53 -27.01 -0.39
N ARG A 279 -7.62 -27.20 -1.15
CA ARG A 279 -7.56 -27.57 -2.57
C ARG A 279 -7.36 -26.38 -3.48
N SER A 280 -7.81 -25.20 -3.07
CA SER A 280 -7.48 -23.92 -3.70
C SER A 280 -6.28 -23.26 -3.02
N GLU A 281 -5.57 -22.43 -3.78
CA GLU A 281 -4.56 -21.52 -3.24
C GLU A 281 -4.40 -20.30 -4.15
N ARG A 282 -3.91 -19.22 -3.56
CA ARG A 282 -3.12 -18.25 -4.31
C ARG A 282 -1.65 -18.57 -4.24
N TYR A 283 -0.96 -18.48 -5.37
CA TYR A 283 0.49 -18.52 -5.47
C TYR A 283 1.03 -17.20 -6.04
N GLY A 284 2.19 -16.77 -5.58
CA GLY A 284 2.71 -15.43 -5.89
C GLY A 284 1.92 -14.32 -5.20
N LEU A 285 1.24 -14.65 -4.10
CA LEU A 285 0.58 -13.67 -3.24
C LEU A 285 1.64 -12.79 -2.57
N VAL A 286 1.43 -11.47 -2.58
CA VAL A 286 2.32 -10.50 -1.92
C VAL A 286 1.63 -9.87 -0.73
N SER A 287 0.38 -9.44 -0.87
CA SER A 287 -0.41 -8.90 0.25
C SER A 287 -1.87 -9.38 0.24
N TYR A 288 -2.43 -9.52 1.45
CA TYR A 288 -3.84 -9.78 1.70
C TYR A 288 -4.35 -8.81 2.76
N LYS A 289 -5.48 -8.16 2.50
CA LYS A 289 -6.04 -7.12 3.37
C LYS A 289 -7.44 -7.49 3.82
N ILE A 290 -7.78 -7.15 5.07
CA ILE A 290 -9.09 -7.37 5.65
C ILE A 290 -9.47 -6.14 6.46
N ARG A 291 -10.57 -5.48 6.10
CA ARG A 291 -11.09 -4.35 6.86
C ARG A 291 -11.74 -4.84 8.13
N VAL A 292 -11.22 -4.37 9.24
CA VAL A 292 -11.70 -4.73 10.58
C VAL A 292 -11.68 -3.49 11.47
N PRO A 293 -12.52 -3.42 12.51
CA PRO A 293 -12.37 -2.38 13.52
C PRO A 293 -10.96 -2.41 14.15
N ASN A 294 -10.51 -1.30 14.73
CA ASN A 294 -9.32 -1.34 15.56
C ASN A 294 -9.54 -2.28 16.76
N GLY A 295 -8.53 -3.10 17.08
CA GLY A 295 -8.63 -4.08 18.15
C GLY A 295 -7.63 -5.22 18.00
N SER A 296 -7.81 -6.25 18.83
CA SER A 296 -6.97 -7.44 18.82
C SER A 296 -7.68 -8.63 18.16
N TYR A 297 -6.91 -9.43 17.44
CA TYR A 297 -7.43 -10.51 16.60
C TYR A 297 -6.63 -11.80 16.75
N ASN A 298 -7.33 -12.93 16.63
CA ASN A 298 -6.70 -14.22 16.38
C ASN A 298 -6.83 -14.53 14.88
N VAL A 299 -5.71 -14.82 14.23
CA VAL A 299 -5.65 -15.12 12.80
C VAL A 299 -5.12 -16.54 12.60
N LYS A 300 -5.83 -17.36 11.85
CA LYS A 300 -5.36 -18.66 11.38
C LYS A 300 -5.09 -18.60 9.89
N LEU A 301 -3.83 -18.80 9.51
CA LEU A 301 -3.41 -18.93 8.12
C LEU A 301 -3.31 -20.41 7.74
N MET A 302 -3.92 -20.80 6.63
CA MET A 302 -4.02 -22.19 6.19
C MET A 302 -3.19 -22.47 4.94
N PHE A 303 -2.36 -23.51 5.00
CA PHE A 303 -1.43 -23.88 3.93
C PHE A 303 -1.49 -25.37 3.61
N ALA A 304 -1.22 -25.72 2.36
CA ALA A 304 -0.87 -27.08 1.95
C ALA A 304 0.04 -27.02 0.72
N GLU A 305 1.26 -27.56 0.82
CA GLU A 305 2.16 -27.66 -0.34
C GLU A 305 1.69 -28.82 -1.25
N LYS A 306 1.24 -28.45 -2.45
CA LYS A 306 0.63 -29.34 -3.44
C LYS A 306 1.47 -29.51 -4.70
N TYR A 307 2.48 -28.65 -4.90
CA TYR A 307 3.32 -28.65 -6.09
C TYR A 307 4.63 -29.42 -5.84
N TYR A 308 5.42 -29.02 -4.86
CA TYR A 308 6.70 -29.67 -4.55
C TYR A 308 6.55 -30.90 -3.65
N SER A 309 7.60 -31.74 -3.66
CA SER A 309 7.74 -32.89 -2.78
C SER A 309 9.08 -32.92 -2.04
N THR A 310 9.91 -31.89 -2.21
CA THR A 310 11.26 -31.79 -1.62
C THR A 310 11.36 -30.52 -0.78
N VAL A 311 11.85 -30.68 0.45
CA VAL A 311 12.15 -29.58 1.39
C VAL A 311 13.11 -28.57 0.75
N GLY A 312 12.86 -27.29 0.99
CA GLY A 312 13.70 -26.17 0.58
C GLY A 312 13.44 -25.65 -0.84
N LYS A 313 12.41 -26.16 -1.53
CA LYS A 313 12.02 -25.70 -2.86
C LYS A 313 11.12 -24.47 -2.87
N ARG A 314 10.40 -24.24 -1.77
CA ARG A 314 9.60 -23.04 -1.53
C ARG A 314 9.94 -22.49 -0.16
N LYS A 315 10.36 -21.22 -0.10
CA LYS A 315 10.63 -20.49 1.14
C LYS A 315 10.17 -19.05 0.99
N PHE A 316 9.43 -18.59 1.98
CA PHE A 316 8.95 -17.21 2.03
C PHE A 316 8.76 -16.76 3.47
N ASP A 317 8.83 -15.47 3.71
CA ASP A 317 8.47 -14.88 4.99
C ASP A 317 6.99 -14.56 5.04
N ILE A 318 6.45 -14.52 6.26
CA ILE A 318 5.10 -14.07 6.54
C ILE A 318 5.19 -12.94 7.55
N TYR A 319 4.59 -11.80 7.22
CA TYR A 319 4.40 -10.66 8.10
C TYR A 319 2.91 -10.42 8.33
N ALA A 320 2.55 -9.95 9.52
CA ALA A 320 1.21 -9.46 9.84
C ALA A 320 1.34 -8.14 10.61
N GLU A 321 0.65 -7.09 10.17
CA GLU A 321 0.77 -5.74 10.73
C GLU A 321 2.24 -5.26 10.78
N GLY A 322 3.01 -5.58 9.72
CA GLY A 322 4.44 -5.28 9.62
C GLY A 322 5.37 -6.13 10.49
N ASN A 323 4.84 -7.00 11.37
CA ASN A 323 5.64 -7.85 12.26
C ASN A 323 5.97 -9.18 11.61
N LEU A 324 7.22 -9.63 11.71
CA LEU A 324 7.65 -10.94 11.20
C LEU A 324 7.03 -12.08 12.01
N ILE A 325 6.17 -12.87 11.36
CA ILE A 325 5.45 -14.03 11.95
C ILE A 325 6.20 -15.33 11.67
N ARG A 326 6.73 -15.50 10.45
CA ARG A 326 7.60 -16.61 10.07
C ARG A 326 8.71 -16.12 9.17
N ASN A 327 9.92 -16.54 9.51
CA ASN A 327 11.12 -16.35 8.71
C ASN A 327 11.43 -17.63 7.93
N ASN A 328 11.74 -17.54 6.64
CA ASN A 328 12.13 -18.64 5.75
C ASN A 328 11.15 -19.83 5.80
N PHE A 329 9.84 -19.57 5.84
CA PHE A 329 8.81 -20.58 6.02
C PHE A 329 8.82 -21.61 4.90
N ASP A 330 8.99 -22.88 5.28
CA ASP A 330 8.97 -24.03 4.38
C ASP A 330 7.98 -25.07 4.90
N ILE A 331 6.84 -25.19 4.21
CA ILE A 331 5.76 -26.11 4.58
C ILE A 331 6.25 -27.56 4.61
N LEU A 332 7.12 -27.96 3.67
CA LEU A 332 7.61 -29.34 3.57
C LEU A 332 8.60 -29.72 4.66
N SER A 333 9.18 -28.73 5.35
CA SER A 333 10.00 -28.97 6.55
C SER A 333 9.16 -29.38 7.77
N LEU A 334 7.84 -29.15 7.72
CA LEU A 334 6.91 -29.34 8.85
C LEU A 334 5.94 -30.48 8.59
N VAL A 335 5.44 -30.61 7.36
CA VAL A 335 4.51 -31.67 6.94
C VAL A 335 4.90 -32.20 5.57
N ILE A 336 4.55 -33.44 5.27
CA ILE A 336 4.75 -33.99 3.92
C ILE A 336 3.79 -33.33 2.91
N LYS A 337 4.10 -33.46 1.62
CA LYS A 337 3.25 -33.01 0.50
C LYS A 337 1.78 -33.45 0.69
N ASP A 338 0.86 -32.59 0.25
CA ASP A 338 -0.60 -32.80 0.29
C ASP A 338 -1.16 -32.96 1.71
N ARG A 339 -0.50 -32.35 2.71
CA ARG A 339 -0.98 -32.25 4.09
C ARG A 339 -1.19 -30.80 4.50
N PRO A 340 -2.27 -30.51 5.24
CA PRO A 340 -2.52 -29.17 5.75
C PRO A 340 -1.51 -28.83 6.85
N TYR A 341 -1.13 -27.56 6.90
CA TYR A 341 -0.41 -26.94 8.00
C TYR A 341 -0.99 -25.56 8.25
N ASN A 342 -1.22 -25.23 9.52
CA ASN A 342 -1.81 -23.95 9.92
C ASN A 342 -0.85 -23.17 10.79
N ILE A 343 -0.90 -21.85 10.67
CA ILE A 343 -0.23 -20.92 11.57
C ILE A 343 -1.31 -20.15 12.30
N ASP A 344 -1.31 -20.25 13.63
CA ASP A 344 -2.12 -19.41 14.50
C ASP A 344 -1.29 -18.19 14.95
N ILE A 345 -1.81 -17.00 14.70
CA ILE A 345 -1.32 -15.71 15.18
C ILE A 345 -2.32 -15.25 16.24
N ILE A 346 -1.82 -15.01 17.45
CA ILE A 346 -2.64 -14.70 18.62
C ILE A 346 -2.37 -13.26 19.04
N ASP A 347 -3.41 -12.57 19.49
CA ASP A 347 -3.35 -11.19 19.99
C ASP A 347 -2.72 -10.19 18.98
N LEU A 348 -3.03 -10.33 17.68
CA LEU A 348 -2.58 -9.40 16.64
C LEU A 348 -3.33 -8.06 16.79
N GLU A 349 -2.60 -6.98 17.05
CA GLU A 349 -3.18 -5.63 17.18
C GLU A 349 -3.30 -4.92 15.83
N VAL A 350 -4.50 -4.44 15.50
CA VAL A 350 -4.80 -3.63 14.31
C VAL A 350 -5.19 -2.22 14.75
N ASN A 351 -4.56 -1.19 14.16
CA ASN A 351 -4.67 0.20 14.62
C ASN A 351 -5.18 1.20 13.56
N ASP A 352 -5.37 0.77 12.32
CA ASP A 352 -5.70 1.63 11.18
C ASP A 352 -6.96 1.17 10.39
N GLU A 353 -7.80 0.35 11.03
CA GLU A 353 -8.99 -0.28 10.47
C GLU A 353 -8.73 -1.30 9.33
N ILE A 354 -7.47 -1.70 9.08
CA ILE A 354 -7.09 -2.67 8.04
C ILE A 354 -6.07 -3.66 8.58
N LEU A 355 -6.46 -4.93 8.71
CA LEU A 355 -5.52 -6.02 8.93
C LEU A 355 -4.77 -6.32 7.62
N GLU A 356 -3.45 -6.21 7.62
CA GLU A 356 -2.57 -6.48 6.48
C GLU A 356 -1.65 -7.69 6.76
N LEU A 357 -1.68 -8.64 5.82
CA LEU A 357 -0.78 -9.78 5.76
C LEU A 357 0.15 -9.61 4.56
N ASN A 358 1.45 -9.74 4.76
CA ASN A 358 2.43 -9.61 3.69
C ASN A 358 3.28 -10.89 3.57
N PHE A 359 3.55 -11.31 2.34
CA PHE A 359 4.25 -12.54 2.01
C PHE A 359 5.46 -12.24 1.12
N CYS A 360 6.66 -12.53 1.62
CA CYS A 360 7.90 -12.18 0.91
C CYS A 360 8.61 -13.43 0.43
N ALA A 361 8.58 -13.67 -0.87
CA ALA A 361 9.25 -14.81 -1.51
C ALA A 361 10.78 -14.73 -1.37
N GLU A 362 11.40 -15.81 -0.88
CA GLU A 362 12.86 -15.98 -0.87
C GLU A 362 13.33 -17.01 -1.90
N ILE A 363 12.65 -18.17 -1.93
CA ILE A 363 12.87 -19.25 -2.90
C ILE A 363 11.50 -19.61 -3.46
N ASP A 364 11.32 -19.37 -4.76
CA ASP A 364 10.03 -19.49 -5.44
C ASP A 364 8.93 -18.64 -4.76
N VAL A 365 7.69 -18.73 -5.21
CA VAL A 365 6.58 -17.86 -4.76
C VAL A 365 5.96 -18.28 -3.41
N ALA A 366 5.35 -17.34 -2.69
CA ALA A 366 4.52 -17.65 -1.53
C ALA A 366 3.17 -18.29 -1.94
N ILE A 367 2.57 -19.09 -1.04
CA ILE A 367 1.24 -19.67 -1.24
C ILE A 367 0.35 -19.49 0.00
N LEU A 368 -0.98 -19.39 -0.18
CA LEU A 368 -1.97 -19.37 0.89
C LEU A 368 -3.28 -20.01 0.42
N SER A 369 -3.89 -20.87 1.24
CA SER A 369 -5.15 -21.56 0.93
C SER A 369 -6.37 -21.03 1.68
N GLY A 370 -6.18 -20.45 2.87
CA GLY A 370 -7.31 -19.95 3.64
C GLY A 370 -6.92 -19.06 4.80
N ILE A 371 -7.88 -18.26 5.25
CA ILE A 371 -7.75 -17.38 6.42
C ILE A 371 -8.98 -17.61 7.30
N GLU A 372 -8.78 -17.79 8.60
CA GLU A 372 -9.84 -17.56 9.59
C GLU A 372 -9.40 -16.41 10.50
N LEU A 373 -10.32 -15.52 10.82
CA LEU A 373 -10.07 -14.33 11.62
C LEU A 373 -11.18 -14.17 12.65
N ASP A 374 -10.78 -14.15 13.91
CA ASP A 374 -11.64 -13.98 15.07
C ASP A 374 -11.27 -12.67 15.78
N GLN A 375 -12.28 -11.84 16.05
CA GLN A 375 -12.10 -10.68 16.90
C GLN A 375 -12.00 -11.12 18.35
N ILE A 376 -10.96 -10.65 19.05
CA ILE A 376 -10.84 -10.84 20.49
C ILE A 376 -11.75 -9.81 21.15
N THR A 377 -12.91 -10.26 21.59
CA THR A 377 -13.75 -9.44 22.45
C THR A 377 -13.07 -9.34 23.80
N THR A 378 -12.52 -8.18 24.13
CA THR A 378 -12.21 -7.88 25.53
C THR A 378 -13.54 -7.80 26.26
N ASP A 379 -13.94 -8.89 26.92
CA ASP A 379 -15.04 -8.81 27.87
C ASP A 379 -14.73 -7.66 28.84
N ILE A 380 -15.73 -6.82 29.11
CA ILE A 380 -15.66 -5.71 30.07
C ILE A 380 -15.36 -6.21 31.51
N SER A 381 -15.15 -7.52 31.71
CA SER A 381 -14.85 -8.15 32.99
C SER A 381 -13.38 -8.21 33.40
N ASP A 382 -12.41 -8.09 32.49
CA ASP A 382 -10.99 -8.11 32.87
C ASP A 382 -10.38 -6.71 32.81
N LYS A 383 -10.69 -5.92 33.84
CA LYS A 383 -9.83 -4.83 34.29
C LYS A 383 -8.49 -5.40 34.78
N ASN A 384 -7.64 -5.83 33.86
CA ASN A 384 -6.25 -5.39 33.93
C ASN A 384 -6.20 -3.98 33.34
N ASN A 385 -6.79 -3.06 34.11
CA ASN A 385 -6.33 -1.69 34.12
C ASN A 385 -4.80 -1.76 34.23
N LYS A 386 -4.08 -1.61 33.12
CA LYS A 386 -2.98 -0.65 33.16
C LYS A 386 -3.65 0.68 33.42
N GLU A 387 -3.97 0.91 34.70
CA GLU A 387 -4.19 2.25 35.21
C GLU A 387 -3.03 3.04 34.65
N ILE A 388 -3.36 4.02 33.82
CA ILE A 388 -2.44 5.03 33.36
C ILE A 388 -1.70 5.47 34.62
N LEU A 389 -0.40 5.21 34.62
CA LEU A 389 0.53 5.50 35.71
C LEU A 389 0.19 6.89 36.26
N LYS A 390 -0.06 6.97 37.56
CA LYS A 390 -0.22 8.21 38.32
C LYS A 390 0.60 9.35 37.69
N PHE A 391 -0.05 10.32 37.08
CA PHE A 391 0.60 11.56 36.70
C PHE A 391 0.66 12.46 37.93
N ASN A 392 1.88 12.83 38.34
CA ASN A 392 2.08 13.89 39.32
C ASN A 392 1.97 15.23 38.60
N LEU A 393 0.90 15.98 38.88
CA LEU A 393 0.80 17.38 38.48
C LEU A 393 1.49 18.23 39.55
N ASN A 394 2.68 18.74 39.25
CA ASN A 394 3.38 19.65 40.14
C ASN A 394 2.73 21.05 40.09
N GLN A 395 2.73 21.75 41.23
CA GLN A 395 2.21 23.12 41.32
C GLN A 395 2.99 24.04 40.38
N ASN A 396 2.29 24.75 39.49
CA ASN A 396 2.87 25.86 38.73
C ASN A 396 3.30 26.95 39.71
N TYR A 397 4.60 27.03 40.00
CA TYR A 397 5.20 28.16 40.72
C TYR A 397 5.34 29.36 39.76
N PRO A 398 5.25 30.61 40.27
CA PRO A 398 4.19 31.51 39.88
C PRO A 398 4.50 32.29 38.60
N ASN A 399 3.67 32.10 37.58
CA ASN A 399 3.54 33.06 36.48
C ASN A 399 2.15 33.71 36.59
N PRO A 400 2.04 34.98 37.03
CA PRO A 400 0.75 35.65 37.22
C PRO A 400 0.03 36.02 35.90
N PHE A 401 0.60 35.70 34.73
CA PHE A 401 0.06 36.12 33.44
C PHE A 401 -0.47 35.00 32.54
N ASN A 402 -0.37 33.73 32.94
CA ASN A 402 -1.00 32.63 32.20
C ASN A 402 -1.34 31.43 33.10
N PRO A 403 -2.60 31.25 33.53
CA PRO A 403 -3.00 30.19 34.45
C PRO A 403 -3.27 28.82 33.78
N ASN A 404 -3.02 28.65 32.48
CA ASN A 404 -3.42 27.45 31.77
C ASN A 404 -2.30 26.39 31.72
N THR A 405 -2.64 25.17 32.16
CA THR A 405 -1.85 23.95 31.93
C THR A 405 -2.54 23.14 30.84
N ILE A 406 -1.86 22.90 29.72
CA ILE A 406 -2.37 22.04 28.64
C ILE A 406 -1.77 20.65 28.83
N ILE A 407 -2.65 19.64 28.92
CA ILE A 407 -2.29 18.23 28.91
C ILE A 407 -2.90 17.67 27.63
N ASN A 408 -2.06 17.25 26.69
CA ASN A 408 -2.52 16.57 25.50
C ASN A 408 -2.55 15.06 25.79
N TYR A 409 -3.67 14.44 25.48
CA TYR A 409 -3.85 12.99 25.50
C TYR A 409 -4.02 12.48 24.07
#